data_AF-A0A8I1PKU3-F1
#
_entry.id   AF-A0A8I1PKU3-F1
#
_cell.length_a   1.000
_cell.length_b   1.000
_cell.length_c   1.000
_cell.angle_alpha   90.00
_cell.angle_beta   90.00
_cell.angle_gamma   90.00
#
_symmetry.space_group_name_H-M   'P 1'
#
loop_
_entity.id
_entity.type
_entity.pdbx_description
1 polymer ?
#
loop_
_entity_poly.entity_id
_entity_poly.type
_entity_poly.pdbx_seq_one_letter_code
_entity_poly.pdbx_strand_id
1 'polypeptide(L)' 'MSRIRRGAVEIVDWVPEEHVAGSRKIPPAEAMPAWEAGVRALYAQTAVITVVPDHVVLHDFETTVPKAVADLIASHGDPR' A
#
# COMPACT_ATOMS: atom_id res chain seq x y z
N MET A 1 27.66 -17.02 -3.77
CA MET A 1 26.46 -16.36 -4.34
C MET A 1 25.47 -16.12 -3.20
N SER A 2 25.36 -14.89 -2.72
CA SER A 2 24.42 -14.51 -1.66
C SER A 2 23.09 -14.10 -2.30
N ARG A 3 21.97 -14.72 -1.90
CA ARG A 3 20.63 -14.27 -2.31
C ARG A 3 20.39 -12.89 -1.71
N ILE A 4 20.20 -11.88 -2.56
CA ILE A 4 19.74 -10.55 -2.15
C ILE A 4 18.40 -10.73 -1.43
N ARG A 5 18.29 -10.28 -0.17
CA ARG A 5 17.01 -10.28 0.56
C ARG A 5 16.12 -9.21 -0.10
N ARG A 6 15.04 -9.62 -0.78
CA ARG A 6 14.06 -8.74 -1.46
C ARG A 6 13.08 -8.02 -0.52
N GLY A 7 13.44 -7.97 0.75
CA GLY A 7 12.70 -7.32 1.82
C GLY A 7 13.34 -7.63 3.16
N ALA A 8 13.08 -6.78 4.13
CA ALA A 8 13.51 -6.94 5.52
C ALA A 8 12.31 -6.77 6.44
N VAL A 9 12.34 -7.48 7.56
CA VAL A 9 11.38 -7.32 8.65
C VAL A 9 12.18 -6.97 9.89
N GLU A 10 11.80 -5.87 10.54
CA GLU A 10 12.33 -5.43 11.82
C GLU A 10 11.18 -5.38 12.83
N ILE A 11 11.39 -5.89 14.04
CA ILE A 11 10.44 -5.74 15.14
C ILE A 11 10.90 -4.56 15.98
N VAL A 12 10.02 -3.56 16.15
CA VAL A 12 10.27 -2.37 16.96
C VAL A 12 9.27 -2.31 18.11
N ASP A 13 9.62 -1.70 19.23
CA ASP A 13 8.82 -1.70 20.47
C ASP A 13 7.71 -0.63 20.50
N TRP A 14 7.39 -0.02 19.36
CA TRP A 14 6.40 1.06 19.28
C TRP A 14 5.68 1.05 17.94
N VAL A 15 4.63 1.85 17.86
CA VAL A 15 3.95 2.15 16.60
C VAL A 15 4.75 3.24 15.85
N PRO A 16 5.26 2.97 14.63
CA PRO A 16 5.99 3.95 13.85
C PRO A 16 5.14 5.17 13.49
N GLU A 17 5.77 6.35 13.43
CA GLU A 17 5.09 7.59 13.04
C GLU A 17 4.52 7.51 11.62
N GLU A 18 5.18 6.79 10.73
CA GLU A 18 4.73 6.57 9.34
C GLU A 18 3.39 5.83 9.30
N HIS A 19 3.15 4.92 10.24
CA HIS A 19 1.86 4.23 10.38
C HIS A 19 0.75 5.22 10.78
N VAL A 20 1.02 6.09 11.74
CA VAL A 20 0.08 7.14 12.18
C VAL A 20 -0.21 8.11 11.04
N ALA A 21 0.84 8.61 10.38
CA ALA A 21 0.72 9.53 9.24
C ALA A 21 -0.09 8.94 8.09
N GLY A 22 0.18 7.69 7.70
CA GLY A 22 -0.53 6.99 6.62
C GLY A 22 -1.99 6.67 6.96
N SER A 23 -2.33 6.61 8.25
CA SER A 23 -3.69 6.31 8.72
C SER A 23 -4.60 7.53 8.76
N ARG A 24 -4.08 8.75 8.55
CA ARG A 24 -4.87 9.99 8.61
C ARG A 24 -6.02 10.08 7.61
N LYS A 25 -6.05 9.18 6.62
CA LYS A 25 -7.12 9.04 5.63
C LYS A 25 -8.36 8.28 6.13
N ILE A 26 -8.29 7.66 7.31
CA ILE A 26 -9.35 6.76 7.81
C ILE A 26 -10.24 7.44 8.87
N PRO A 27 -9.73 7.86 10.04
CA PRO A 27 -10.58 8.49 11.04
C PRO A 27 -10.83 9.97 10.70
N PRO A 28 -11.97 10.53 11.13
CA PRO A 28 -12.19 11.98 11.09
C PRO A 28 -11.05 12.74 11.79
N ALA A 29 -10.74 13.95 11.33
CA ALA A 29 -9.61 14.72 11.83
C ALA A 29 -9.70 14.99 13.34
N GLU A 30 -10.91 15.24 13.83
CA GLU A 30 -11.23 15.44 15.24
C GLU A 30 -11.05 14.17 16.09
N ALA A 31 -11.19 12.99 15.49
CA ALA A 31 -11.03 11.71 16.17
C ALA A 31 -9.58 11.20 16.17
N MET A 32 -8.68 11.85 15.41
CA MET A 32 -7.29 11.43 15.25
C MET A 32 -6.54 11.24 16.58
N PRO A 33 -6.62 12.17 17.56
CA PRO A 33 -5.87 12.01 18.80
C PRO A 33 -6.31 10.79 19.61
N ALA A 34 -7.61 10.51 19.67
CA ALA A 34 -8.15 9.36 20.37
C ALA A 34 -7.81 8.05 19.65
N TRP A 35 -7.88 8.06 18.31
CA TRP A 35 -7.48 6.92 17.49
C TRP A 35 -6.00 6.58 17.68
N GLU A 36 -5.10 7.56 17.62
CA GLU A 36 -3.67 7.36 17.78
C GLU A 36 -3.34 6.81 19.17
N ALA A 37 -3.93 7.38 20.22
CA ALA A 37 -3.79 6.89 21.58
C ALA A 37 -4.23 5.42 21.69
N GLY A 38 -5.35 5.05 21.06
CA GLY A 38 -5.83 3.68 21.02
C GLY A 38 -4.85 2.72 20.33
N VAL A 39 -4.33 3.08 19.16
CA VAL A 39 -3.38 2.24 18.42
C VAL A 39 -2.08 2.04 19.19
N ARG A 40 -1.54 3.11 19.79
CA ARG A 40 -0.32 3.03 20.63
C ARG A 40 -0.54 2.23 21.91
N ALA A 41 -1.75 2.22 22.47
CA ALA A 41 -2.07 1.41 23.64
C ALA A 41 -2.28 -0.09 23.31
N LEU A 42 -2.72 -0.39 22.08
CA LEU A 42 -3.01 -1.77 21.65
C LEU A 42 -1.75 -2.56 21.30
N TYR A 43 -0.73 -1.91 20.72
CA TYR A 43 0.44 -2.59 20.19
C TYR A 43 1.72 -2.21 20.92
N ALA A 44 2.27 -3.17 21.67
CA ALA A 44 3.57 -3.04 22.32
C ALA A 44 4.75 -3.26 21.36
N GLN A 45 4.53 -3.91 20.22
CA GLN A 45 5.55 -4.11 19.19
C GLN A 45 4.92 -4.06 17.80
N THR A 46 5.69 -3.58 16.82
CA THR A 46 5.28 -3.50 15.41
C THR A 46 6.32 -4.16 14.52
N ALA A 47 5.87 -4.92 13.52
CA ALA A 47 6.73 -5.40 12.45
C ALA A 47 6.81 -4.34 11.34
N VAL A 48 7.97 -3.73 11.17
CA VAL A 48 8.29 -2.83 10.06
C VAL A 48 8.80 -3.68 8.90
N ILE A 49 8.09 -3.63 7.77
CA ILE A 49 8.45 -4.37 6.56
C ILE A 49 9.03 -3.40 5.55
N THR A 50 10.32 -3.53 5.27
CA THR A 50 10.98 -2.81 4.18
C THR A 50 10.92 -3.65 2.92
N VAL A 51 10.37 -3.10 1.84
CA VAL A 51 10.33 -3.75 0.51
C VAL A 51 11.21 -2.96 -0.44
N VAL A 52 12.11 -3.65 -1.14
CA VAL A 52 12.93 -3.07 -2.20
C VAL A 52 12.51 -3.72 -3.51
N PRO A 53 11.60 -3.11 -4.29
CA PRO A 53 11.14 -3.67 -5.55
C PRO A 53 12.28 -3.65 -6.58
N ASP A 54 12.43 -4.75 -7.31
CA ASP A 54 13.36 -4.89 -8.45
C ASP A 54 12.68 -4.64 -9.79
N HIS A 55 11.36 -4.71 -9.82
CA HIS A 55 10.53 -4.49 -10.99
C HIS A 55 9.25 -3.75 -10.61
N VAL A 56 8.81 -2.88 -11.51
CA VAL A 56 7.54 -2.16 -11.41
C VAL A 56 6.85 -2.23 -12.77
N VAL A 57 5.55 -2.55 -12.76
CA VAL A 57 4.68 -2.46 -13.94
C VAL A 57 3.77 -1.27 -13.75
N LEU A 58 3.80 -0.31 -14.69
CA LEU A 58 2.86 0.80 -14.73
C LEU A 58 1.63 0.39 -15.55
N HIS A 59 0.46 0.46 -14.94
CA HIS A 59 -0.81 0.35 -15.64
C HIS A 59 -1.43 1.75 -15.73
N ASP A 60 -1.22 2.40 -16.88
CA ASP A 60 -1.93 3.62 -17.25
C ASP A 60 -3.28 3.21 -17.86
N PHE A 61 -4.38 3.66 -17.26
CA PHE A 61 -5.75 3.42 -17.76
C PHE A 61 -6.38 4.67 -18.37
N GLU A 62 -5.72 5.82 -18.28
CA GLU A 62 -6.20 7.09 -18.83
C GLU A 62 -5.81 7.23 -20.30
N THR A 63 -4.56 6.91 -20.63
CA THR A 63 -4.04 7.02 -22.01
C THR A 63 -3.87 5.69 -22.72
N THR A 64 -3.82 4.58 -21.96
CA THR A 64 -3.64 3.23 -22.50
C THR A 64 -4.83 2.36 -22.14
N VAL A 65 -5.59 1.91 -23.15
CA VAL A 65 -6.64 0.92 -22.92
C VAL A 65 -5.96 -0.40 -22.52
N PRO A 66 -6.29 -1.00 -21.36
CA PRO A 66 -5.69 -2.26 -20.96
C PRO A 66 -5.99 -3.33 -22.00
N LYS A 67 -5.01 -4.19 -22.28
CA LYS A 67 -5.10 -5.20 -23.35
C LYS A 67 -6.41 -6.01 -23.30
N ALA A 68 -6.86 -6.40 -22.11
CA ALA A 68 -8.12 -7.13 -21.95
C ALA A 68 -9.34 -6.35 -22.49
N VAL A 69 -9.38 -5.03 -22.30
CA VAL A 69 -10.44 -4.17 -22.83
C VAL A 69 -10.29 -3.98 -24.34
N ALA A 70 -9.05 -3.82 -24.84
CA ALA A 70 -8.80 -3.73 -26.29
C ALA A 70 -9.22 -5.00 -27.03
N ASP A 71 -8.92 -6.18 -26.46
CA ASP A 71 -9.30 -7.48 -27.01
C ASP A 71 -10.83 -7.67 -26.98
N LEU A 72 -11.52 -7.16 -25.96
CA LEU A 72 -12.99 -7.14 -25.89
C LEU A 72 -13.60 -6.25 -26.99
N ILE A 73 -13.10 -5.03 -27.17
CA ILE A 73 -13.55 -4.12 -28.25
C ILE A 73 -13.34 -4.75 -29.62
N ALA A 74 -12.18 -5.39 -29.85
CA ALA A 74 -11.87 -6.04 -31.13
C ALA A 74 -12.80 -7.24 -31.43
N SER A 75 -13.26 -7.95 -30.41
CA SER A 75 -14.11 -9.14 -30.56
C SER A 75 -15.61 -8.85 -30.60
N HIS A 76 -16.07 -7.77 -29.96
CA HIS A 76 -17.51 -7.51 -29.78
C HIS A 76 -17.96 -6.09 -30.20
N GLY A 77 -17.05 -5.21 -30.62
CA GLY A 77 -17.34 -3.79 -30.89
C GLY A 77 -17.25 -2.92 -29.63
N ASP A 78 -17.35 -1.59 -29.80
CA ASP A 78 -17.41 -0.67 -28.64
C ASP A 78 -18.68 -0.96 -27.82
N PRO A 79 -18.58 -1.28 -26.51
CA PRO A 79 -19.73 -1.59 -25.67
C PRO A 79 -20.63 -0.38 -25.34
N ARG A 80 -20.40 0.79 -25.94
CA ARG A 80 -21.23 1.99 -25.81
C ARG A 80 -22.33 2.07 -26.88
#